data_AF-Q9L3L3-F1
#
_entry.id   AF-Q9L3L3-F1
#
_cell.length_a   1.000
_cell.length_b   1.000
_cell.length_c   1.000
_cell.angle_alpha   90.00
_cell.angle_beta   90.00
_cell.angle_gamma   90.00
#
_symmetry.space_group_name_H-M   'P 1'
#
loop_
_entity.id
_entity.type
_entity.pdbx_description
1 polymer ?
#
loop_
_entity_poly.entity_id
_entity_poly.type
_entity_poly.pdbx_seq_one_letter_code
_entity_poly.pdbx_strand_id
1 'polypeptide(L)'
;VLIECGDSLDSINATSSAIVKYVSQRAGIGINAGHIRALGSPIRGGEAFHTGCIPFYKHFQTAVKSCSQGGVRGGAATLFYPLWHLEVESLLVLKNNRGVEGNRVRHLDYGVQLNKLMYQRLVKGEEITLFSPSDVPGLYDAFFANQDEFERLYVQYEQDDSIRKQRIKAVELFSLMMQERASTGRIYIQNVDHCNTHSPFDPLIAPVR
;
A
#
# COMPACT_ATOMS: atom_id res chain seq x y z
N VAL A 1 -14.11 2.59 9.80
CA VAL A 1 -14.10 3.66 8.79
C VAL A 1 -12.97 3.37 7.83
N LEU A 2 -13.24 3.45 6.52
CA LEU A 2 -12.23 3.28 5.47
C LEU A 2 -11.90 4.65 4.89
N ILE A 3 -10.62 4.96 4.74
CA ILE A 3 -10.12 6.25 4.26
C ILE A 3 -9.07 5.98 3.18
N GLU A 4 -9.25 6.55 1.99
CA GLU A 4 -8.28 6.50 0.91
C GLU A 4 -7.46 7.79 0.91
N CYS A 5 -6.13 7.65 0.85
CA CYS A 5 -5.18 8.74 0.78
C CYS A 5 -4.62 8.85 -0.64
N GLY A 6 -4.83 9.99 -1.27
CA GLY A 6 -4.19 10.34 -2.54
C GLY A 6 -2.73 10.78 -2.36
N ASP A 7 -2.06 10.99 -3.49
CA ASP A 7 -0.64 11.38 -3.56
C ASP A 7 -0.46 12.91 -3.52
N SER A 8 -0.98 13.56 -2.48
CA SER A 8 -0.79 14.99 -2.25
C SER A 8 -0.76 15.32 -0.77
N LEU A 9 -0.06 16.41 -0.39
CA LEU A 9 -0.02 16.85 1.00
C LEU A 9 -1.41 17.22 1.54
N ASP A 10 -2.27 17.78 0.69
CA ASP A 10 -3.66 18.08 1.07
C ASP A 10 -4.44 16.81 1.41
N SER A 11 -4.29 15.75 0.60
CA SER A 11 -4.94 14.47 0.86
C SER A 11 -4.36 13.76 2.09
N ILE A 12 -3.04 13.83 2.29
CA ILE A 12 -2.36 13.29 3.49
C ILE A 12 -2.85 14.00 4.75
N ASN A 13 -2.95 15.34 4.73
CA ASN A 13 -3.46 16.14 5.83
C ASN A 13 -4.94 15.85 6.10
N ALA A 14 -5.76 15.73 5.06
CA ALA A 14 -7.18 15.38 5.18
C ALA A 14 -7.35 13.97 5.78
N THR A 15 -6.55 13.01 5.34
CA THR A 15 -6.52 11.63 5.86
C THR A 15 -6.19 11.63 7.34
N SER A 16 -5.09 12.29 7.74
CA SER A 16 -4.68 12.40 9.15
C SER A 16 -5.76 13.04 10.03
N SER A 17 -6.35 14.14 9.56
CA SER A 17 -7.44 14.85 10.26
C SER A 17 -8.66 13.95 10.45
N ALA A 18 -9.04 13.19 9.42
CA ALA A 18 -10.16 12.25 9.49
C ALA A 18 -9.89 11.10 10.47
N ILE A 19 -8.66 10.55 10.47
CA ILE A 19 -8.24 9.51 11.42
C ILE A 19 -8.45 9.98 12.86
N VAL A 20 -7.93 11.16 13.23
CA VAL A 20 -8.04 11.69 14.60
C VAL A 20 -9.51 11.83 15.00
N LYS A 21 -10.33 12.42 14.12
CA LYS A 21 -11.77 12.60 14.37
C LYS A 21 -12.47 11.26 14.64
N TYR A 22 -12.26 10.25 13.79
CA TYR A 22 -12.97 8.98 13.90
C TYR A 22 -12.47 8.08 15.02
N VAL A 23 -11.16 8.09 15.32
CA VAL A 23 -10.62 7.33 16.46
C VAL A 23 -11.20 7.84 17.78
N SER A 24 -11.33 9.17 17.93
CA SER A 24 -11.96 9.78 19.12
C SER A 24 -13.41 9.31 19.34
N GLN A 25 -14.08 8.91 18.26
CA GLN A 25 -15.47 8.43 18.24
C GLN A 25 -15.59 6.90 18.24
N ARG A 26 -14.57 6.22 18.75
CA ARG A 26 -14.55 4.76 18.90
C ARG A 26 -14.48 3.96 17.59
N ALA A 27 -14.09 4.55 16.46
CA ALA A 27 -13.96 3.80 15.21
C ALA A 27 -12.62 3.08 15.07
N GLY A 28 -12.63 1.87 14.50
CA GLY A 28 -11.45 1.25 13.89
C GLY A 28 -11.23 1.81 12.49
N ILE A 29 -9.97 1.94 12.07
CA ILE A 29 -9.60 2.62 10.83
C ILE A 29 -8.96 1.65 9.81
N GLY A 30 -9.41 1.70 8.57
CA GLY A 30 -8.69 1.17 7.41
C GLY A 30 -8.15 2.34 6.59
N ILE A 31 -6.86 2.32 6.25
CA ILE A 31 -6.20 3.39 5.49
C ILE A 31 -5.65 2.79 4.21
N ASN A 32 -6.16 3.17 3.05
CA ASN A 32 -5.46 2.87 1.80
C ASN A 32 -4.48 4.01 1.51
N ALA A 33 -3.17 3.73 1.61
CA ALA A 33 -2.12 4.70 1.33
C ALA A 33 -1.13 4.15 0.29
N GLY A 34 -1.59 3.25 -0.56
CA GLY A 34 -0.81 2.64 -1.64
C GLY A 34 -0.58 3.58 -2.83
N HIS A 35 -1.29 4.71 -2.91
CA HIS A 35 -1.14 5.69 -3.99
C HIS A 35 0.03 6.67 -3.76
N ILE A 36 0.52 6.80 -2.52
CA ILE A 36 1.63 7.71 -2.18
C ILE A 36 2.87 7.30 -2.98
N ARG A 37 3.51 8.26 -3.66
CA ARG A 37 4.69 8.00 -4.49
C ARG A 37 5.88 7.49 -3.68
N ALA A 38 6.72 6.70 -4.33
CA ALA A 38 7.87 6.08 -3.69
C ALA A 38 8.98 7.08 -3.31
N LEU A 39 9.84 6.69 -2.38
CA LEU A 39 11.09 7.36 -2.01
C LEU A 39 11.93 7.71 -3.25
N GLY A 40 12.40 8.95 -3.33
CA GLY A 40 13.22 9.46 -4.43
C GLY A 40 12.44 9.89 -5.67
N SER A 41 11.10 9.77 -5.67
CA SER A 41 10.28 10.33 -6.76
C SER A 41 10.39 11.87 -6.78
N PRO A 42 10.35 12.51 -7.96
CA PRO A 42 10.50 13.96 -8.06
C PRO A 42 9.28 14.69 -7.48
N ILE A 43 9.52 15.84 -6.87
CA ILE A 43 8.50 16.82 -6.44
C ILE A 43 8.69 18.07 -7.29
N ARG A 44 7.59 18.62 -7.82
CA ARG A 44 7.57 19.86 -8.64
C ARG A 44 8.64 19.86 -9.75
N GLY A 45 8.69 18.79 -10.54
CA GLY A 45 9.64 18.70 -11.66
C GLY A 45 11.12 18.54 -11.24
N GLY A 46 11.40 18.16 -10.00
CA GLY A 46 12.75 17.87 -9.52
C GLY A 46 13.34 18.90 -8.54
N GLU A 47 12.55 19.89 -8.10
CA GLU A 47 12.97 20.84 -7.06
C GLU A 47 13.30 20.16 -5.72
N ALA A 48 12.64 19.04 -5.43
CA ALA A 48 12.91 18.23 -4.25
C ALA A 48 12.68 16.73 -4.54
N PHE A 49 13.25 15.89 -3.68
CA PHE A 49 13.04 14.45 -3.70
C PHE A 49 12.07 14.02 -2.61
N HIS A 50 11.11 13.16 -2.98
CA HIS A 50 10.15 12.61 -2.05
C HIS A 50 10.84 11.72 -1.00
N THR A 51 10.48 11.86 0.27
CA THR A 51 11.07 11.11 1.39
C THR A 51 10.45 9.73 1.62
N GLY A 52 9.55 9.32 0.73
CA GLY A 52 8.94 7.99 0.71
C GLY A 52 7.70 7.86 1.58
N CYS A 53 7.18 6.64 1.64
CA CYS A 53 5.91 6.33 2.31
C CYS A 53 6.06 6.30 3.84
N ILE A 54 7.20 5.81 4.34
CA ILE A 54 7.39 5.51 5.77
C ILE A 54 7.18 6.74 6.69
N PRO A 55 7.68 7.95 6.38
CA PRO A 55 7.39 9.14 7.19
C PRO A 55 5.89 9.45 7.30
N PHE A 56 5.13 9.31 6.22
CA PHE A 56 3.68 9.51 6.24
C PHE A 56 2.95 8.39 6.99
N TYR A 57 3.43 7.15 6.90
CA TYR A 57 2.86 6.04 7.68
C TYR A 57 3.10 6.23 9.19
N LYS A 58 4.25 6.79 9.58
CA LYS A 58 4.50 7.24 10.96
C LYS A 58 3.52 8.33 11.38
N HIS A 59 3.27 9.31 10.51
CA HIS A 59 2.30 10.37 10.77
C HIS A 59 0.87 9.82 10.96
N PHE A 60 0.45 8.86 10.12
CA PHE A 60 -0.82 8.17 10.32
C PHE A 60 -0.84 7.35 11.61
N GLN A 61 0.26 6.70 12.00
CA GLN A 61 0.35 5.99 13.27
C GLN A 61 0.14 6.94 14.46
N THR A 62 0.76 8.11 14.48
CA THR A 62 0.56 9.08 15.56
C THR A 62 -0.87 9.61 15.58
N ALA A 63 -1.48 9.85 14.40
CA ALA A 63 -2.90 10.19 14.30
C ALA A 63 -3.80 9.10 14.89
N VAL A 64 -3.55 7.82 14.57
CA VAL A 64 -4.29 6.67 15.12
C VAL A 64 -4.13 6.54 16.64
N LYS A 65 -2.96 6.89 17.18
CA LYS A 65 -2.66 6.79 18.62
C LYS A 65 -2.96 8.06 19.41
N SER A 66 -3.43 9.12 18.76
CA SER A 66 -3.71 10.41 19.40
C SER A 66 -4.82 10.35 20.44
N CYS A 67 -5.77 9.43 20.29
CA CYS A 67 -6.91 9.25 21.17
C CYS A 67 -7.07 7.77 21.56
N SER A 68 -7.58 7.51 22.77
CA SER A 68 -8.17 6.21 23.06
C SER A 68 -9.48 6.07 22.29
N GLN A 69 -9.83 4.85 21.89
CA GLN A 69 -11.10 4.49 21.25
C GLN A 69 -12.23 4.64 22.31
N GLY A 70 -12.55 5.90 22.64
CA GLY A 70 -13.52 6.35 23.65
C GLY A 70 -13.31 5.81 25.06
N GLY A 71 -12.06 5.75 25.53
CA GLY A 71 -11.69 5.38 26.90
C GLY A 71 -11.51 3.89 27.17
N VAL A 72 -11.80 3.01 26.19
CA VAL A 72 -11.88 1.55 26.42
C VAL A 72 -10.64 0.80 25.89
N ARG A 73 -10.14 1.14 24.69
CA ARG A 73 -8.97 0.51 24.06
C ARG A 73 -8.15 1.55 23.28
N GLY A 74 -6.88 1.28 22.99
CA GLY A 74 -6.09 2.15 22.12
C GLY A 74 -6.58 2.10 20.67
N GLY A 75 -6.52 3.21 19.94
CA GLY A 75 -6.86 3.25 18.51
C GLY A 75 -6.07 2.22 17.71
N ALA A 76 -6.72 1.58 16.75
CA ALA A 76 -6.13 0.56 15.89
C ALA A 76 -6.45 0.86 14.43
N ALA A 77 -5.49 0.58 13.56
CA ALA A 77 -5.70 0.70 12.12
C ALA A 77 -4.92 -0.35 11.33
N THR A 78 -5.44 -0.63 10.13
CA THR A 78 -4.77 -1.42 9.11
C THR A 78 -4.51 -0.54 7.90
N LEU A 79 -3.27 -0.55 7.39
CA LEU A 79 -2.86 0.24 6.25
C LEU A 79 -2.63 -0.66 5.03
N PHE A 80 -3.16 -0.29 3.87
CA PHE A 80 -3.13 -1.06 2.63
C PHE A 80 -2.21 -0.46 1.57
N TYR A 81 -1.52 -1.33 0.83
CA TYR A 81 -0.66 -0.99 -0.31
C TYR A 81 -0.52 -2.18 -1.29
N PRO A 82 -0.27 -1.94 -2.58
CA PRO A 82 -0.07 -3.01 -3.56
C PRO A 82 1.27 -3.72 -3.38
N LEU A 83 1.30 -5.03 -3.63
CA LEU A 83 2.53 -5.82 -3.61
C LEU A 83 3.58 -5.28 -4.61
N TRP A 84 3.14 -4.72 -5.74
CA TRP A 84 4.03 -4.17 -6.76
C TRP A 84 4.55 -2.76 -6.44
N HIS A 85 4.24 -2.19 -5.26
CA HIS A 85 4.76 -0.88 -4.88
C HIS A 85 6.29 -0.87 -4.79
N LEU A 86 6.96 0.18 -5.28
CA LEU A 86 8.43 0.26 -5.31
C LEU A 86 9.09 0.10 -3.94
N GLU A 87 8.43 0.54 -2.88
CA GLU A 87 8.93 0.41 -1.51
C GLU A 87 8.52 -0.91 -0.80
N VAL A 88 7.86 -1.85 -1.49
CA VAL A 88 7.17 -3.01 -0.84
C VAL A 88 8.06 -3.80 0.12
N GLU A 89 9.34 -4.05 -0.20
CA GLU A 89 10.25 -4.80 0.67
C GLU A 89 10.45 -4.07 2.01
N SER A 90 10.54 -2.75 1.97
CA SER A 90 10.63 -1.91 3.17
C SER A 90 9.30 -1.83 3.92
N LEU A 91 8.17 -1.81 3.20
CA LEU A 91 6.84 -1.75 3.80
C LEU A 91 6.48 -3.05 4.54
N LEU A 92 6.86 -4.22 3.99
CA LEU A 92 6.59 -5.54 4.59
C LEU A 92 7.21 -5.71 5.97
N VAL A 93 8.38 -5.10 6.21
CA VAL A 93 9.14 -5.26 7.46
C VAL A 93 8.83 -4.18 8.51
N LEU A 94 7.81 -3.32 8.29
CA LEU A 94 7.51 -2.20 9.19
C LEU A 94 7.12 -2.64 10.61
N LYS A 95 6.55 -3.83 10.77
CA LYS A 95 6.22 -4.44 12.09
C LYS A 95 7.37 -5.21 12.71
N ASN A 96 8.41 -5.54 11.96
CA ASN A 96 9.52 -6.35 12.45
C ASN A 96 10.15 -5.69 13.68
N ASN A 97 10.35 -6.45 14.75
CA ASN A 97 10.90 -5.95 16.01
C ASN A 97 12.39 -5.58 15.89
N ARG A 98 13.12 -6.17 14.94
CA ARG A 98 14.51 -5.82 14.63
C ARG A 98 14.57 -4.66 13.63
N GLY A 99 15.62 -3.84 13.71
CA GLY A 99 15.83 -2.67 12.84
C GLY A 99 15.84 -1.36 13.61
N VAL A 100 16.16 -0.26 12.91
CA VAL A 100 16.24 1.09 13.49
C VAL A 100 14.87 1.74 13.56
N GLU A 101 14.61 2.62 14.53
CA GLU A 101 13.30 3.26 14.65
C GLU A 101 12.89 4.06 13.41
N GLY A 102 13.84 4.62 12.67
CA GLY A 102 13.57 5.41 11.45
C GLY A 102 12.78 4.64 10.38
N ASN A 103 13.00 3.33 10.25
CA ASN A 103 12.40 2.50 9.20
C ASN A 103 11.34 1.52 9.74
N ARG A 104 10.69 1.86 10.86
CA ARG A 104 9.69 1.01 11.52
C ARG A 104 8.43 1.76 11.89
N VAL A 105 7.28 1.09 11.76
CA VAL A 105 5.95 1.59 12.10
C VAL A 105 5.15 0.40 12.66
N ARG A 106 5.46 0.03 13.91
CA ARG A 106 5.05 -1.28 14.47
C ARG A 106 3.63 -1.32 15.00
N HIS A 107 3.02 -0.17 15.26
CA HIS A 107 1.71 -0.07 15.92
C HIS A 107 0.54 0.10 14.94
N LEU A 108 0.79 -0.08 13.65
CA LEU A 108 -0.21 -0.32 12.60
C LEU A 108 -0.11 -1.76 12.11
N ASP A 109 -1.24 -2.34 11.72
CA ASP A 109 -1.26 -3.59 10.95
C ASP A 109 -1.24 -3.26 9.44
N TYR A 110 -0.89 -4.21 8.58
CA TYR A 110 -0.74 -3.96 7.15
C TYR A 110 -1.55 -4.95 6.33
N GLY A 111 -2.17 -4.49 5.24
CA GLY A 111 -2.85 -5.30 4.25
C GLY A 111 -2.13 -5.21 2.91
N VAL A 112 -1.55 -6.33 2.46
CA VAL A 112 -0.90 -6.42 1.16
C VAL A 112 -1.94 -6.76 0.11
N GLN A 113 -2.08 -5.89 -0.88
CA GLN A 113 -3.03 -6.06 -1.97
C GLN A 113 -2.39 -6.87 -3.12
N LEU A 114 -3.08 -7.92 -3.56
CA LEU A 114 -2.65 -8.89 -4.56
C LEU A 114 -3.74 -9.10 -5.60
N ASN A 115 -3.35 -9.46 -6.82
CA ASN A 115 -4.27 -9.98 -7.84
C ASN A 115 -3.68 -11.22 -8.52
N LYS A 116 -4.45 -11.80 -9.42
CA LYS A 116 -4.10 -12.96 -10.23
C LYS A 116 -2.71 -12.89 -10.86
N LEU A 117 -2.32 -11.76 -11.45
CA LEU A 117 -1.02 -11.64 -12.12
C LEU A 117 0.13 -11.88 -11.14
N MET A 118 0.06 -11.32 -9.92
CA MET A 118 1.10 -11.52 -8.90
C MET A 118 1.27 -13.00 -8.54
N TYR A 119 0.16 -13.73 -8.42
CA TYR A 119 0.19 -15.18 -8.17
C TYR A 119 0.70 -15.98 -9.37
N GLN A 120 0.36 -15.58 -10.60
CA GLN A 120 0.88 -16.24 -11.80
C GLN A 120 2.41 -16.11 -11.89
N ARG A 121 2.97 -14.92 -11.58
CA ARG A 121 4.43 -14.73 -11.51
C ARG A 121 5.07 -15.69 -10.50
N LEU A 122 4.45 -15.86 -9.32
CA LEU A 122 4.92 -16.82 -8.31
C LEU A 122 4.91 -18.25 -8.83
N VAL A 123 3.78 -18.72 -9.38
CA VAL A 123 3.61 -20.11 -9.83
C VAL A 123 4.58 -20.46 -10.96
N LYS A 124 4.87 -19.50 -11.84
CA LYS A 124 5.81 -19.68 -12.96
C LYS A 124 7.27 -19.48 -12.57
N GLY A 125 7.56 -19.03 -11.34
CA GLY A 125 8.92 -18.71 -10.90
C GLY A 125 9.51 -17.48 -11.59
N GLU A 126 8.65 -16.55 -12.03
CA GLU A 126 9.04 -15.33 -12.74
C GLU A 126 9.38 -14.19 -11.76
N GLU A 127 9.76 -13.04 -12.31
CA GLU A 127 9.97 -11.80 -11.56
C GLU A 127 8.68 -11.00 -11.42
N ILE A 128 8.60 -10.23 -10.33
CA ILE A 128 7.65 -9.13 -10.15
C ILE A 128 8.43 -7.84 -10.33
N THR A 129 7.89 -6.94 -11.14
CA THR A 129 8.41 -5.59 -11.31
C THR A 129 7.69 -4.62 -10.37
N LEU A 130 8.48 -3.84 -9.66
CA LEU A 130 8.04 -2.87 -8.69
C LEU A 130 8.08 -1.47 -9.30
N PHE A 131 7.04 -0.69 -9.05
CA PHE A 131 6.86 0.66 -9.61
C PHE A 131 6.41 1.64 -8.54
N SER A 132 6.82 2.90 -8.69
CA SER A 132 6.14 4.00 -7.97
C SER A 132 4.81 4.25 -8.68
N PRO A 133 3.65 4.32 -7.99
CA PRO A 133 2.37 4.61 -8.64
C PRO A 133 2.37 5.91 -9.46
N SER A 134 3.23 6.87 -9.11
CA SER A 134 3.40 8.13 -9.85
C SER A 134 3.95 7.96 -11.27
N ASP A 135 4.66 6.86 -11.54
CA ASP A 135 5.44 6.68 -12.76
C ASP A 135 4.73 5.78 -13.78
N VAL A 136 3.58 5.22 -13.42
CA VAL A 136 2.82 4.24 -14.20
C VAL A 136 1.34 4.65 -14.31
N PRO A 137 1.02 5.68 -15.11
CA PRO A 137 -0.33 6.22 -15.21
C PRO A 137 -1.40 5.16 -15.50
N GLY A 138 -2.49 5.17 -14.75
CA GLY A 138 -3.61 4.22 -14.92
C GLY A 138 -3.36 2.82 -14.38
N LEU A 139 -2.12 2.43 -14.06
CA LEU A 139 -1.83 1.10 -13.53
C LEU A 139 -2.50 0.86 -12.17
N TYR A 140 -2.47 1.87 -11.28
CA TYR A 140 -3.06 1.76 -9.94
C TYR A 140 -4.58 1.57 -10.01
N ASP A 141 -5.29 2.31 -10.85
CA ASP A 141 -6.74 2.16 -11.00
C ASP A 141 -7.12 0.82 -11.64
N ALA A 142 -6.41 0.43 -12.71
CA ALA A 142 -6.62 -0.83 -13.40
C ALA A 142 -6.43 -2.04 -12.46
N PHE A 143 -5.47 -1.97 -11.55
CA PHE A 143 -5.18 -3.04 -10.57
C PHE A 143 -6.42 -3.49 -9.79
N PHE A 144 -7.34 -2.58 -9.49
CA PHE A 144 -8.61 -2.90 -8.84
C PHE A 144 -9.75 -3.09 -9.83
N ALA A 145 -9.89 -2.19 -10.81
CA ALA A 145 -11.09 -2.08 -11.64
C ALA A 145 -11.11 -3.02 -12.86
N ASN A 146 -9.95 -3.28 -13.48
CA ASN A 146 -9.89 -4.00 -14.76
C ASN A 146 -8.58 -4.80 -14.87
N GLN A 147 -8.69 -6.12 -14.70
CA GLN A 147 -7.53 -7.02 -14.65
C GLN A 147 -6.83 -7.17 -16.02
N ASP A 148 -7.58 -7.12 -17.12
CA ASP A 148 -7.00 -7.22 -18.47
C ASP A 148 -6.19 -5.94 -18.81
N GLU A 149 -6.74 -4.78 -18.43
CA GLU A 149 -6.03 -3.50 -18.60
C GLU A 149 -4.82 -3.40 -17.68
N PHE A 150 -4.92 -3.92 -16.44
CA PHE A 150 -3.79 -4.01 -15.55
C PHE A 150 -2.66 -4.86 -16.15
N GLU A 151 -2.97 -6.05 -16.66
CA GLU A 151 -1.96 -6.92 -17.29
C GLU A 151 -1.31 -6.24 -18.50
N ARG A 152 -2.11 -5.59 -19.36
CA ARG A 152 -1.63 -4.84 -20.53
C ARG A 152 -0.66 -3.72 -20.12
N LEU A 153 -1.06 -2.86 -19.19
CA LEU A 153 -0.24 -1.74 -18.70
C LEU A 153 1.00 -2.24 -17.97
N TYR A 154 0.87 -3.27 -17.14
CA TYR A 154 1.97 -3.81 -16.36
C TYR A 154 3.09 -4.32 -17.28
N VAL A 155 2.76 -5.15 -18.27
CA VAL A 155 3.74 -5.66 -19.24
C VAL A 155 4.32 -4.54 -20.10
N GLN A 156 3.50 -3.57 -20.51
CA GLN A 156 3.98 -2.39 -21.23
C GLN A 156 5.04 -1.63 -20.41
N TYR A 157 4.74 -1.32 -19.15
CA TYR A 157 5.66 -0.60 -18.27
C TYR A 157 6.86 -1.42 -17.85
N GLU A 158 6.80 -2.75 -17.86
CA GLU A 158 7.98 -3.62 -17.67
C GLU A 158 9.00 -3.46 -18.80
N GLN A 159 8.55 -3.20 -20.02
CA GLN A 159 9.37 -3.05 -21.23
C GLN A 159 9.88 -1.62 -21.46
N ASP A 160 9.29 -0.62 -20.81
CA ASP A 160 9.67 0.79 -21.00
C ASP A 160 10.87 1.21 -20.14
N ASP A 161 12.08 1.20 -20.71
CA ASP A 161 13.32 1.54 -19.99
C ASP A 161 13.39 2.98 -19.46
N SER A 162 12.47 3.87 -19.85
CA SER A 162 12.38 5.22 -19.30
C SER A 162 11.73 5.28 -17.92
N ILE A 163 10.97 4.24 -17.54
CA ILE A 163 10.24 4.18 -16.28
C ILE A 163 11.13 3.62 -15.18
N ARG A 164 11.20 4.32 -14.05
CA ARG A 164 11.87 3.85 -12.84
C ARG A 164 11.18 2.58 -12.33
N LYS A 165 11.94 1.49 -12.23
CA LYS A 165 11.44 0.19 -11.79
C LYS A 165 12.51 -0.62 -11.08
N GLN A 166 12.10 -1.62 -10.32
CA GLN A 166 12.99 -2.63 -9.74
C GLN A 166 12.39 -4.02 -10.00
N ARG A 167 13.21 -5.02 -10.29
CA ARG A 167 12.74 -6.41 -10.43
C ARG A 167 13.17 -7.24 -9.23
N ILE A 168 12.28 -8.12 -8.79
CA ILE A 168 12.53 -9.08 -7.71
C ILE A 168 11.90 -10.41 -8.08
N LYS A 169 12.54 -11.53 -7.73
CA LYS A 169 11.94 -12.84 -7.97
C LYS A 169 10.65 -12.96 -7.16
N ALA A 170 9.58 -13.42 -7.79
CA ALA A 170 8.29 -13.56 -7.12
C ALA A 170 8.40 -14.45 -5.87
N VAL A 171 9.18 -15.54 -5.94
CA VAL A 171 9.44 -16.43 -4.81
C VAL A 171 10.08 -15.70 -3.62
N GLU A 172 11.03 -14.80 -3.86
CA GLU A 172 11.71 -14.03 -2.80
C GLU A 172 10.73 -13.05 -2.15
N LEU A 173 9.98 -12.29 -2.95
CA LEU A 173 9.01 -11.31 -2.44
C LEU A 173 7.86 -11.96 -1.66
N PHE A 174 7.29 -13.05 -2.18
CA PHE A 174 6.25 -13.80 -1.47
C PHE A 174 6.78 -14.47 -0.20
N SER A 175 8.02 -14.96 -0.21
CA SER A 175 8.66 -15.53 0.99
C SER A 175 8.83 -14.47 2.07
N LEU A 176 9.32 -13.27 1.73
CA LEU A 176 9.43 -12.15 2.66
C LEU A 176 8.06 -11.79 3.25
N MET A 177 7.04 -11.63 2.40
CA MET A 177 5.67 -11.32 2.85
C MET A 177 5.15 -12.39 3.82
N MET A 178 5.32 -13.68 3.49
CA MET A 178 4.83 -14.78 4.32
C MET A 178 5.62 -14.94 5.61
N GLN A 179 6.93 -14.68 5.62
CA GLN A 179 7.75 -14.69 6.83
C GLN A 179 7.35 -13.58 7.81
N GLU A 180 7.15 -12.35 7.34
CA GLU A 180 6.69 -11.24 8.19
C GLU A 180 5.26 -11.47 8.69
N ARG A 181 4.40 -12.06 7.84
CA ARG A 181 3.07 -12.53 8.25
C ARG A 181 3.15 -13.59 9.34
N ALA A 182 3.98 -14.61 9.18
CA ALA A 182 4.13 -15.68 10.17
C ALA A 182 4.70 -15.16 11.50
N SER A 183 5.67 -14.24 11.44
CA SER A 183 6.35 -13.70 12.62
C SER A 183 5.47 -12.76 13.44
N THR A 184 4.63 -11.97 12.78
CA THR A 184 3.84 -10.93 13.46
C THR A 184 2.36 -11.29 13.59
N GLY A 185 1.82 -12.14 12.71
CA GLY A 185 0.40 -12.42 12.56
C GLY A 185 -0.43 -11.24 12.03
N ARG A 186 0.22 -10.14 11.59
CA ARG A 186 -0.42 -8.82 11.35
C ARG A 186 -0.08 -8.19 10.00
N ILE A 187 0.36 -9.04 9.07
CA ILE A 187 0.46 -8.73 7.64
C ILE A 187 -0.66 -9.51 6.95
N TYR A 188 -1.75 -8.83 6.60
CA TYR A 188 -2.93 -9.37 5.96
C TYR A 188 -2.80 -9.38 4.44
N ILE A 189 -3.71 -10.10 3.78
CA ILE A 189 -3.77 -10.21 2.33
C ILE A 189 -5.17 -9.80 1.88
N GLN A 190 -5.24 -9.01 0.82
CA GLN A 190 -6.46 -8.66 0.13
C GLN A 190 -6.33 -9.04 -1.34
N ASN A 191 -7.20 -9.93 -1.83
CA ASN A 191 -7.25 -10.31 -3.24
C ASN A 191 -8.16 -9.31 -3.97
N VAL A 192 -7.57 -8.28 -4.57
CA VAL A 192 -8.30 -7.12 -5.08
C VAL A 192 -9.16 -7.43 -6.30
N ASP A 193 -8.73 -8.41 -7.10
CA ASP A 193 -9.51 -8.95 -8.21
C ASP A 193 -10.80 -9.63 -7.72
N HIS A 194 -10.71 -10.49 -6.70
CA HIS A 194 -11.89 -11.12 -6.09
C HIS A 194 -12.79 -10.10 -5.40
N CYS A 195 -12.21 -9.10 -4.72
CA CYS A 195 -12.97 -8.02 -4.08
C CYS A 195 -13.81 -7.20 -5.06
N ASN A 196 -13.49 -7.20 -6.36
CA ASN A 196 -14.18 -6.41 -7.39
C ASN A 196 -15.04 -7.28 -8.33
N THR A 197 -14.53 -8.43 -8.76
CA THR A 197 -15.27 -9.36 -9.64
C THR A 197 -16.45 -10.05 -8.95
N HIS A 198 -16.42 -10.17 -7.62
CA HIS A 198 -17.49 -10.75 -6.82
C HIS A 198 -17.98 -9.76 -5.75
N SER A 199 -18.23 -8.53 -6.18
CA SER A 199 -18.66 -7.42 -5.32
C SER A 199 -20.06 -6.93 -5.70
N PRO A 200 -20.77 -6.24 -4.79
CA PRO A 200 -22.03 -5.58 -5.11
C PRO A 200 -21.84 -4.22 -5.82
N PHE A 201 -20.61 -3.78 -6.04
CA PHE A 201 -20.27 -2.51 -6.70
C PHE A 201 -19.81 -2.73 -8.14
N ASP A 202 -20.12 -1.77 -9.00
CA ASP A 202 -19.55 -1.70 -10.35
C ASP A 202 -18.07 -1.27 -10.27
N PRO A 203 -17.10 -2.14 -10.63
CA PRO A 203 -15.67 -1.83 -10.52
C PRO A 203 -15.22 -0.66 -11.40
N LEU A 204 -15.95 -0.33 -12.47
CA LEU A 204 -15.59 0.78 -13.35
C LEU A 204 -16.02 2.15 -12.78
N ILE A 205 -16.93 2.15 -11.81
CA ILE A 205 -17.47 3.37 -11.19
C ILE A 205 -16.95 3.53 -9.76
N ALA A 206 -16.99 2.45 -8.97
CA ALA A 206 -16.68 2.47 -7.55
C ALA A 206 -15.96 1.16 -7.14
N PRO A 207 -14.71 0.95 -7.59
CA PRO A 207 -13.96 -0.24 -7.23
C PRO A 207 -13.66 -0.28 -5.73
N VAL A 208 -13.68 -1.49 -5.17
CA VAL A 208 -13.22 -1.76 -3.80
C VAL A 208 -11.69 -1.74 -3.79
N ARG A 209 -11.12 -0.74 -3.12
CA ARG A 209 -9.68 -0.51 -2.99
C ARG A 209 -9.20 -0.85 -1.60
#